data_AF-A1TUH2-F1
#
_entry.id   AF-A1TUH2-F1
#
_cell.length_a   1.000
_cell.length_b   1.000
_cell.length_c   1.000
_cell.angle_alpha   90.00
_cell.angle_beta   90.00
_cell.angle_gamma   90.00
#
_symmetry.space_group_name_H-M   'P 1'
#
loop_
_entity.id
_entity.type
_entity.pdbx_description
1 polymer ?
#
loop_
_entity_poly.entity_id
_entity_poly.type
_entity_poly.pdbx_seq_one_letter_code
_entity_poly.pdbx_strand_id
1 'polypeptide(L)'
;MTVLALRGQPRDDGVPEMPMTPPPSSSDASPTSAAAPSDVSAATGQVVFWHRDAPPQPAFGAPCNGCGLCCLAEPCPLGMVVSRRRTGPCKALLWSPAAVPDASGRYVCGMVADPAAVTGWRRAWALRWIARLARRWIAAGQGCDAPPLHVAPGGCPERGA
;
A
#
# COMPACT_ATOMS: atom_id res chain seq x y z
N MET A 1 6.71 -2.32 -17.11
CA MET A 1 5.45 -1.93 -16.44
C MET A 1 4.89 -3.16 -15.77
N THR A 2 4.83 -3.17 -14.44
CA THR A 2 4.36 -4.34 -13.68
C THR A 2 2.99 -4.02 -13.09
N VAL A 3 2.07 -4.95 -13.28
CA VAL A 3 0.68 -4.91 -12.80
C VAL A 3 0.65 -5.69 -11.49
N LEU A 4 0.11 -5.13 -10.41
CA LEU A 4 0.31 -5.68 -9.07
C LEU A 4 -0.94 -5.56 -8.21
N ALA A 5 -1.40 -6.68 -7.67
CA ALA A 5 -2.59 -6.71 -6.82
C ALA A 5 -2.21 -6.47 -5.36
N LEU A 6 -2.87 -5.52 -4.68
CA LEU A 6 -2.71 -5.26 -3.25
C LEU A 6 -3.84 -5.95 -2.47
N ARG A 7 -3.49 -6.85 -1.53
CA ARG A 7 -4.43 -7.46 -0.58
C ARG A 7 -4.14 -6.94 0.83
N GLY A 8 -5.15 -6.43 1.52
CA GLY A 8 -5.08 -6.06 2.94
C GLY A 8 -5.40 -7.27 3.83
N GLN A 9 -4.62 -7.50 4.87
CA GLN A 9 -4.88 -8.52 5.90
C GLN A 9 -5.79 -7.97 7.01
N PRO A 10 -6.76 -8.77 7.51
CA PRO A 10 -7.49 -8.46 8.74
C PRO A 10 -6.57 -8.58 9.97
N ARG A 11 -6.91 -7.82 11.01
CA ARG A 11 -6.21 -7.72 12.30
C ARG A 11 -6.52 -8.96 13.13
N ASP A 12 -5.49 -9.70 13.56
CA ASP A 12 -5.61 -10.73 14.59
C ASP A 12 -5.40 -10.07 15.96
N ASP A 13 -6.50 -9.77 16.66
CA ASP A 13 -6.48 -9.44 18.09
C ASP A 13 -6.32 -10.76 18.87
N GLY A 14 -5.14 -10.96 19.42
CA GLY A 14 -4.77 -12.17 20.15
C GLY A 14 -5.63 -12.44 21.38
N VAL A 15 -6.00 -13.71 21.55
CA VAL A 15 -6.45 -14.28 22.82
C VAL A 15 -5.46 -15.39 23.20
N PRO A 16 -4.88 -15.38 24.41
CA PRO A 16 -4.04 -16.47 24.89
C PRO A 16 -4.88 -17.45 25.74
N GLU A 17 -4.75 -18.76 25.50
CA GLU A 17 -5.04 -19.74 26.56
C GLU A 17 -4.19 -21.02 26.38
N MET A 18 -3.52 -21.40 27.47
CA MET A 18 -2.77 -22.65 27.71
C MET A 18 -3.31 -23.26 29.02
N PRO A 19 -2.85 -24.44 29.52
CA PRO A 19 -2.64 -25.78 28.94
C PRO A 19 -3.25 -26.92 29.84
N MET A 20 -3.25 -28.19 29.40
CA MET A 20 -2.98 -29.46 30.18
C MET A 20 -3.69 -30.71 29.57
N THR A 21 -2.99 -31.64 28.90
CA THR A 21 -2.37 -32.97 29.31
C THR A 21 -3.34 -34.21 29.18
N PRO A 22 -2.88 -35.50 29.12
CA PRO A 22 -2.73 -36.34 27.90
C PRO A 22 -3.42 -37.77 28.00
N PRO A 23 -2.96 -38.87 27.31
CA PRO A 23 -3.68 -39.65 26.28
C PRO A 23 -4.27 -41.02 26.75
N PRO A 24 -4.80 -41.87 25.82
CA PRO A 24 -3.97 -42.98 25.34
C PRO A 24 -4.08 -43.33 23.84
N SER A 25 -2.95 -43.83 23.34
CA SER A 25 -2.68 -44.87 22.34
C SER A 25 -3.80 -45.37 21.40
N SER A 26 -3.58 -45.32 20.08
CA SER A 26 -3.24 -46.48 19.21
C SER A 26 -3.60 -46.21 17.73
N SER A 27 -2.59 -46.32 16.86
CA SER A 27 -2.60 -47.00 15.55
C SER A 27 -3.31 -46.41 14.32
N ASP A 28 -2.46 -46.17 13.30
CA ASP A 28 -2.62 -46.43 11.86
C ASP A 28 -3.70 -45.71 11.04
N ALA A 29 -3.28 -44.69 10.29
CA ALA A 29 -3.39 -44.64 8.81
C ALA A 29 -2.84 -43.30 8.25
N SER A 30 -1.84 -43.38 7.37
CA SER A 30 -1.53 -42.34 6.37
C SER A 30 -2.30 -42.66 5.07
N PRO A 31 -2.36 -41.76 4.07
CA PRO A 31 -2.52 -40.31 4.10
C PRO A 31 -3.76 -39.94 3.28
N THR A 32 -4.78 -39.35 3.89
CA THR A 32 -5.77 -38.57 3.13
C THR A 32 -5.56 -37.12 3.53
N SER A 33 -4.90 -36.39 2.61
CA SER A 33 -4.78 -34.95 2.62
C SER A 33 -6.16 -34.35 2.83
N ALA A 34 -6.45 -34.03 4.09
CA ALA A 34 -7.67 -33.40 4.51
C ALA A 34 -7.82 -32.07 3.76
N ALA A 35 -9.01 -31.87 3.23
CA ALA A 35 -9.49 -30.58 2.80
C ALA A 35 -9.24 -29.56 3.94
N ALA A 36 -8.26 -28.68 3.74
CA ALA A 36 -8.08 -27.49 4.56
C ALA A 36 -9.10 -26.42 4.12
N PRO A 37 -9.57 -25.59 5.06
CA PRO A 37 -10.94 -25.13 5.13
C PRO A 37 -11.36 -24.20 3.98
N SER A 38 -12.59 -24.46 3.54
CA SER A 38 -13.41 -23.60 2.73
C SER A 38 -13.73 -22.29 3.46
N ASP A 39 -12.82 -21.33 3.43
CA ASP A 39 -13.15 -19.92 3.64
C ASP A 39 -12.32 -19.08 2.67
N VAL A 40 -12.58 -19.29 1.37
CA VAL A 40 -12.24 -18.29 0.36
C VAL A 40 -13.24 -17.14 0.52
N SER A 41 -13.13 -16.42 1.64
CA SER A 41 -13.68 -15.08 1.76
C SER A 41 -13.05 -14.30 0.62
N ALA A 42 -13.88 -13.92 -0.36
CA ALA A 42 -13.44 -13.35 -1.62
C ALA A 42 -12.65 -12.06 -1.36
N ALA A 43 -11.33 -12.20 -1.20
CA ALA A 43 -10.42 -11.09 -1.03
C ALA A 43 -10.51 -10.25 -2.30
N THR A 44 -11.18 -9.11 -2.18
CA THR A 44 -11.35 -8.12 -3.24
C THR A 44 -9.97 -7.51 -3.52
N GLY A 45 -9.20 -8.18 -4.37
CA GLY A 45 -7.90 -7.71 -4.80
C GLY A 45 -8.10 -6.61 -5.85
N GLN A 46 -7.49 -5.45 -5.63
CA GLN A 46 -7.43 -4.42 -6.65
C GLN A 46 -6.06 -4.45 -7.33
N VAL A 47 -6.08 -4.30 -8.65
CA VAL A 47 -4.88 -4.30 -9.47
C VAL A 47 -4.42 -2.86 -9.70
N VAL A 48 -3.19 -2.55 -9.29
CA VAL A 48 -2.57 -1.24 -9.44
C VAL A 48 -1.24 -1.34 -10.18
N PHE A 49 -0.83 -0.25 -10.82
CA PHE A 49 0.48 -0.17 -11.48
C PHE A 49 1.49 0.42 -10.51
N TRP A 50 2.44 -0.42 -10.10
CA TRP A 50 3.50 -0.04 -9.16
C TRP A 50 4.86 -0.01 -9.87
N HIS A 51 5.66 1.01 -9.57
CA HIS A 51 6.97 1.15 -10.18
C HIS A 51 7.95 0.11 -9.61
N ARG A 52 8.73 -0.53 -10.47
CA ARG A 52 9.67 -1.59 -10.09
C ARG A 52 10.71 -1.13 -9.07
N ASP A 53 11.19 0.10 -9.23
CA ASP A 53 12.25 0.68 -8.38
C ASP A 53 11.69 1.40 -7.13
N ALA A 54 10.41 1.22 -6.82
CA ALA A 54 9.80 1.79 -5.63
C ALA A 54 10.22 1.00 -4.37
N PRO A 55 10.45 1.68 -3.24
CA PRO A 55 10.83 1.02 -2.01
C PRO A 55 9.65 0.19 -1.49
N PRO A 56 9.91 -0.94 -0.81
CA PRO A 56 8.86 -1.73 -0.19
C PRO A 56 8.08 -0.91 0.85
N GLN A 57 6.88 -1.38 1.20
CA GLN A 57 6.10 -0.77 2.28
C GLN A 57 6.93 -0.78 3.56
N PRO A 58 7.04 0.36 4.28
CA PRO A 58 7.72 0.40 5.56
C PRO A 58 6.92 -0.37 6.61
N ALA A 59 7.57 -0.74 7.72
CA ALA A 59 6.89 -1.35 8.85
C ALA A 59 5.79 -0.42 9.42
N PHE A 60 4.78 -0.99 10.08
CA PHE A 60 3.75 -0.21 10.74
C PHE A 60 4.37 0.77 11.75
N GLY A 61 3.91 2.02 11.73
CA GLY A 61 4.47 3.11 12.55
C GLY A 61 5.79 3.70 12.06
N ALA A 62 6.49 3.08 11.12
CA ALA A 62 7.72 3.64 10.54
C ALA A 62 7.41 4.81 9.58
N PRO A 63 8.32 5.78 9.38
CA PRO A 63 8.05 6.95 8.57
C PRO A 63 7.75 6.57 7.11
N CYS A 64 6.78 7.27 6.51
CA CYS A 64 6.45 7.08 5.10
C CYS A 64 7.68 7.33 4.21
N ASN A 65 8.13 6.28 3.52
CA ASN A 65 9.28 6.29 2.62
C ASN A 65 8.92 6.63 1.17
N GLY A 66 7.62 6.82 0.87
CA GLY A 66 7.15 7.06 -0.49
C GLY A 66 6.99 5.80 -1.34
N CYS A 67 6.67 4.63 -0.74
CA CYS A 67 6.34 3.41 -1.49
C CYS A 67 5.14 3.57 -2.44
N GLY A 68 4.19 4.47 -2.13
CA GLY A 68 3.05 4.82 -2.98
C GLY A 68 1.89 3.81 -2.99
N LEU A 69 2.00 2.66 -2.32
CA LEU A 69 0.99 1.60 -2.36
C LEU A 69 -0.39 2.04 -1.86
N CYS A 70 -0.48 2.71 -0.71
CA CYS A 70 -1.75 3.22 -0.21
C CYS A 70 -2.36 4.26 -1.15
N CYS A 71 -1.56 5.18 -1.71
CA CYS A 71 -2.01 6.19 -2.66
C CYS A 71 -2.47 5.62 -4.02
N LEU A 72 -1.97 4.45 -4.40
CA LEU A 72 -2.39 3.73 -5.61
C LEU A 72 -3.67 2.92 -5.37
N ALA A 73 -3.81 2.36 -4.17
CA ALA A 73 -5.00 1.63 -3.73
C ALA A 73 -6.21 2.57 -3.57
N GLU A 74 -6.03 3.69 -2.89
CA GLU A 74 -7.10 4.67 -2.69
C GLU A 74 -6.57 6.10 -2.53
N PRO A 75 -7.38 7.11 -2.90
CA PRO A 75 -7.00 8.49 -2.65
C PRO A 75 -7.19 8.84 -1.18
N CYS A 76 -6.17 9.41 -0.54
CA CYS A 76 -6.30 9.99 0.80
C CYS A 76 -7.33 11.13 0.81
N PRO A 77 -7.82 11.61 1.98
CA PRO A 77 -8.83 12.68 2.04
C PRO A 77 -8.46 13.94 1.24
N LEU A 78 -7.18 14.33 1.26
CA LEU A 78 -6.66 15.41 0.43
C LEU A 78 -6.69 15.04 -1.07
N GLY A 79 -6.30 13.81 -1.40
CA GLY A 79 -6.36 13.24 -2.74
C GLY A 79 -7.79 13.20 -3.29
N MET A 80 -8.80 12.93 -2.46
CA MET A 80 -10.21 12.98 -2.85
C MET A 80 -10.63 14.39 -3.28
N VAL A 81 -10.21 15.42 -2.55
CA VAL A 81 -10.49 16.83 -2.89
C VAL A 81 -9.81 17.22 -4.20
N VAL A 82 -8.53 16.83 -4.38
CA VAL A 82 -7.74 17.20 -5.56
C VAL A 82 -8.16 16.43 -6.81
N SER A 83 -8.37 15.12 -6.68
CA SER A 83 -8.71 14.25 -7.82
C SER A 83 -10.20 14.18 -8.11
N ARG A 84 -11.06 14.61 -7.17
CA ARG A 84 -12.52 14.45 -7.19
C ARG A 84 -12.96 12.98 -7.35
N ARG A 85 -12.14 12.03 -6.88
CA ARG A 85 -12.39 10.59 -6.90
C ARG A 85 -12.34 10.04 -5.48
N ARG A 86 -13.17 9.04 -5.20
CA ARG A 86 -13.21 8.36 -3.90
C ARG A 86 -12.53 6.99 -3.92
N THR A 87 -12.22 6.46 -5.10
CA THR A 87 -11.64 5.14 -5.29
C THR A 87 -10.55 5.17 -6.38
N GLY A 88 -9.63 4.22 -6.32
CA GLY A 88 -8.54 4.06 -7.27
C GLY A 88 -7.34 4.99 -7.02
N PRO A 89 -6.37 5.04 -7.95
CA PRO A 89 -5.12 5.73 -7.73
C PRO A 89 -5.30 7.25 -7.65
N CYS A 90 -4.61 7.87 -6.69
CA CYS A 90 -4.60 9.31 -6.51
C CYS A 90 -3.97 10.02 -7.73
N LYS A 91 -4.71 10.94 -8.35
CA LYS A 91 -4.23 11.73 -9.50
C LYS A 91 -3.02 12.61 -9.16
N ALA A 92 -2.87 13.00 -7.89
CA ALA A 92 -1.76 13.81 -7.43
C ALA A 92 -0.52 12.98 -7.05
N LEU A 93 -0.49 11.68 -7.33
CA LEU A 93 0.69 10.85 -7.10
C LEU A 93 1.66 10.98 -8.28
N LEU A 94 2.90 11.39 -8.02
CA LEU A 94 3.95 11.50 -9.03
C LEU A 94 5.10 10.56 -8.68
N TRP A 95 5.74 9.98 -9.70
CA TRP A 95 6.96 9.22 -9.56
C TRP A 95 8.18 10.14 -9.58
N SER A 96 9.06 10.01 -8.59
CA SER A 96 10.37 10.67 -8.53
C SER A 96 11.45 9.58 -8.70
N PRO A 97 12.22 9.58 -9.80
CA PRO A 97 13.31 8.63 -9.96
C PRO A 97 14.41 8.88 -8.93
N ALA A 98 15.24 7.86 -8.71
CA ALA A 98 16.42 7.97 -7.85
C ALA A 98 17.41 8.99 -8.41
N ALA A 99 17.93 9.86 -7.55
CA ALA A 99 18.89 10.89 -7.96
C ALA A 99 20.33 10.38 -8.04
N VAL A 100 20.61 9.24 -7.40
CA VAL A 100 21.94 8.64 -7.30
C VAL A 100 21.85 7.19 -7.81
N PRO A 101 22.84 6.69 -8.55
CA PRO A 101 22.96 5.25 -8.79
C PRO A 101 22.92 4.48 -7.45
N ASP A 102 22.28 3.32 -7.44
CA ASP A 102 22.03 2.45 -6.27
C ASP A 102 20.94 2.89 -5.27
N ALA A 103 20.30 4.04 -5.46
CA ALA A 103 19.14 4.42 -4.66
C ALA A 103 17.81 3.98 -5.29
N SER A 104 16.79 3.73 -4.45
CA SER A 104 15.41 3.52 -4.92
C SER A 104 14.76 4.85 -5.30
N GLY A 105 13.90 4.84 -6.31
CA GLY A 105 13.01 5.98 -6.59
C GLY A 105 11.92 6.09 -5.52
N ARG A 106 11.11 7.13 -5.54
CA ARG A 106 9.99 7.27 -4.58
C ARG A 106 8.80 7.95 -5.20
N TYR A 107 7.61 7.63 -4.71
CA TYR A 107 6.42 8.40 -5.02
C TYR A 107 6.32 9.65 -4.15
N VAL A 108 5.91 10.76 -4.76
CA VAL A 108 5.71 12.04 -4.10
C VAL A 108 4.31 12.57 -4.39
N CYS A 109 3.71 13.23 -3.41
CA CYS A 109 2.44 13.91 -3.61
C CYS A 109 2.68 15.24 -4.34
N GLY A 110 1.99 15.47 -5.45
CA GLY A 110 2.04 16.70 -6.24
C GLY A 110 1.65 17.93 -5.44
N MET A 111 0.71 17.82 -4.48
CA MET A 111 0.41 18.93 -3.56
C MET A 111 1.57 19.31 -2.64
N VAL A 112 2.52 18.40 -2.43
CA VAL A 112 3.72 18.64 -1.60
C VAL A 112 4.90 19.07 -2.47
N ALA A 113 5.11 18.41 -3.61
CA ALA A 113 6.22 18.65 -4.51
C ALA A 113 6.03 19.91 -5.36
N ASP A 114 4.84 20.08 -5.94
CA ASP A 114 4.48 21.22 -6.78
C ASP A 114 3.00 21.63 -6.59
N PRO A 115 2.67 22.29 -5.46
CA PRO A 115 1.33 22.81 -5.22
C PRO A 115 0.90 23.85 -6.26
N ALA A 116 1.83 24.48 -6.98
CA ALA A 116 1.49 25.50 -7.97
C ALA A 116 0.84 24.86 -9.21
N ALA A 117 1.39 23.74 -9.67
CA ALA A 117 0.80 22.96 -10.75
C ALA A 117 -0.61 22.42 -10.42
N VAL A 118 -0.91 22.17 -9.14
CA VAL A 118 -2.20 21.63 -8.72
C VAL A 118 -3.24 22.71 -8.42
N THR A 119 -2.84 23.82 -7.78
CA THR A 119 -3.76 24.88 -7.32
C THR A 119 -3.84 26.09 -8.25
N GLY A 120 -2.88 26.24 -9.18
CA GLY A 120 -2.75 27.42 -10.04
C GLY A 120 -2.29 28.69 -9.31
N TRP A 121 -2.01 28.61 -8.01
CA TRP A 121 -1.53 29.75 -7.23
C TRP A 121 -0.04 29.99 -7.45
N ARG A 122 0.36 31.26 -7.48
CA ARG A 122 1.75 31.68 -7.75
C ARG A 122 2.47 32.29 -6.55
N ARG A 123 1.76 32.57 -5.45
CA ARG A 123 2.35 33.19 -4.26
C ARG A 123 3.20 32.17 -3.51
N ALA A 124 4.52 32.34 -3.53
CA ALA A 124 5.49 31.41 -2.95
C ALA A 124 5.22 31.08 -1.47
N TRP A 125 4.80 32.06 -0.66
CA TRP A 125 4.46 31.82 0.75
C TRP A 125 3.24 30.89 0.87
N ALA A 126 2.17 31.14 0.11
CA ALA A 126 0.95 30.34 0.15
C ALA A 126 1.23 28.89 -0.25
N LEU A 127 2.04 28.68 -1.29
CA LEU A 127 2.48 27.36 -1.75
C LEU A 127 3.26 26.60 -0.67
N ARG A 128 4.17 27.27 0.06
CA ARG A 128 4.90 26.64 1.18
C ARG A 128 3.96 26.24 2.32
N TRP A 129 2.97 27.06 2.64
CA TRP A 129 1.96 26.75 3.65
C TRP A 129 1.08 25.58 3.22
N ILE A 130 0.61 25.55 1.97
CA ILE A 130 -0.15 24.44 1.40
C ILE A 130 0.66 23.14 1.45
N ALA A 131 1.92 23.15 1.01
CA ALA A 131 2.76 21.95 1.05
C ALA A 131 3.00 21.44 2.47
N ARG A 132 3.12 22.34 3.46
CA ARG A 132 3.28 21.97 4.87
C ARG A 132 1.98 21.42 5.47
N LEU A 133 0.84 22.04 5.17
CA LEU A 133 -0.47 21.55 5.57
C LEU A 133 -0.78 20.20 4.93
N ALA A 134 -0.51 20.05 3.64
CA ALA A 134 -0.67 18.81 2.90
C ALA A 134 0.15 17.68 3.53
N ARG A 135 1.45 17.91 3.83
CA ARG A 135 2.28 16.93 4.55
C ARG A 135 1.72 16.53 5.90
N ARG A 136 1.19 17.49 6.67
CA ARG A 136 0.61 17.24 7.99
C ARG A 136 -0.71 16.46 7.89
N TRP A 137 -1.54 16.76 6.89
CA TRP A 137 -2.82 16.11 6.66
C TRP A 137 -2.68 14.66 6.19
N ILE A 138 -1.66 14.36 5.39
CA ILE A 138 -1.40 13.01 4.89
C ILE A 138 -0.41 12.22 5.77
N ALA A 139 0.01 12.80 6.91
CA ALA A 139 1.04 12.24 7.79
C ALA A 139 2.33 11.78 7.07
N ALA A 140 2.67 12.41 5.93
CA ALA A 140 3.84 12.02 5.14
C ALA A 140 5.12 12.20 5.96
N GLY A 141 5.77 11.08 6.25
CA GLY A 141 7.01 11.01 7.02
C GLY A 141 6.81 10.95 8.54
N GLN A 142 5.59 10.76 9.04
CA GLN A 142 5.30 10.61 10.48
C GLN A 142 5.12 9.16 10.91
N GLY A 143 4.34 8.36 10.17
CA GLY A 143 4.15 6.95 10.44
C GLY A 143 3.27 6.28 9.38
N CYS A 144 3.53 5.01 9.09
CA CYS A 144 2.70 4.19 8.21
C CYS A 144 1.56 3.57 9.02
N ASP A 145 0.33 3.88 8.64
CA ASP A 145 -0.92 3.39 9.23
C ASP A 145 -1.62 2.35 8.35
N ALA A 146 -1.14 2.15 7.12
CA ALA A 146 -1.70 1.17 6.20
C ALA A 146 -1.41 -0.26 6.69
N PRO A 147 -2.40 -1.18 6.63
CA PRO A 147 -2.14 -2.60 6.87
C PRO A 147 -1.08 -3.12 5.89
N PRO A 148 -0.37 -4.21 6.21
CA PRO A 148 0.57 -4.81 5.28
C PRO A 148 -0.18 -5.18 4.00
N LEU A 149 0.16 -4.50 2.90
CA LEU A 149 -0.41 -4.79 1.60
C LEU A 149 0.47 -5.84 0.94
N HIS A 150 -0.10 -7.01 0.69
CA HIS A 150 0.63 -8.06 0.01
C HIS A 150 0.77 -7.70 -1.47
N VAL A 151 2.01 -7.63 -1.93
CA VAL A 151 2.40 -7.36 -3.30
C VAL A 151 2.54 -8.70 -4.03
N ALA A 152 1.55 -9.07 -4.83
CA ALA A 152 1.65 -10.24 -5.70
C ALA A 152 2.11 -9.80 -7.09
N PRO A 153 3.24 -10.33 -7.64
CA PRO A 153 3.63 -10.09 -9.03
C PRO A 153 2.49 -10.53 -9.95
N GLY A 154 1.78 -9.58 -10.54
CA GLY A 154 0.83 -9.87 -11.61
C GLY A 154 1.65 -10.18 -12.85
N GLY A 155 1.57 -11.43 -13.32
CA GLY A 155 2.00 -11.76 -14.66
C GLY A 155 1.29 -10.83 -15.64
N CYS A 156 2.05 -10.22 -16.56
CA CYS A 156 1.43 -9.61 -17.73
C CYS A 156 0.73 -10.75 -18.47
N PRO A 157 -0.60 -10.73 -18.68
CA PRO A 157 -1.22 -11.70 -19.57
C PRO A 157 -0.59 -11.48 -20.94
N GLU A 158 0.21 -12.44 -21.39
CA GLU A 158 0.79 -12.46 -22.73
C GLU A 158 -0.39 -12.43 -23.71
N ARG A 159 -0.66 -11.27 -24.31
CA ARG A 159 -1.62 -11.17 -25.41
C ARG A 159 -1.00 -11.91 -26.59
N GLY A 160 -1.44 -13.16 -26.79
CA GLY A 160 -1.12 -13.98 -27.94
C GLY A 160 -1.36 -13.21 -29.24
N ALA A 161 -0.35 -13.25 -30.11
CA ALA A 161 -0.37 -12.74 -31.46
C ALA A 161 -1.21 -13.63 -32.39
#